data_AF-A7NME7-F1
#
_entry.id   AF-A7NME7-F1
#
_cell.length_a   1.000
_cell.length_b   1.000
_cell.length_c   1.000
_cell.angle_alpha   90.00
_cell.angle_beta   90.00
_cell.angle_gamma   90.00
#
_symmetry.space_group_name_H-M   'P 1'
#
loop_
_entity.id
_entity.type
_entity.pdbx_description
1 polymer ?
#
loop_
_entity_poly.entity_id
_entity_poly.type
_entity_poly.pdbx_seq_one_letter_code
_entity_poly.pdbx_strand_id
1 'polypeptide(L)'
;MKRYIVQDAYHPSIRNWLQKNWVHFVHLAGLAPLALLAWDALNGNLTINPIQYLTQRTGYAAIILLVVSLVCTPLSVVSGWKRILTLRRPFGLYGFFYAALHMLIFTALDFGLNIPLIAQEIAEKRYILVGAMALLLLAPLALTSTKEWQRWLGRSWKRLHRLVYLAVPLAIVHYAWAQKSDIRQPLILGVLVAVLLILRLPVIRRGIEVRRRASGDAPAVDGSQRTSAGGASRTR
;
A
#
# COMPACT_ATOMS: atom_id res chain seq x y z
N MET A 1 -11.27 12.73 -57.83
CA MET A 1 -11.51 11.40 -57.22
C MET A 1 -10.94 11.44 -55.79
N LYS A 2 -11.79 11.62 -54.77
CA LYS A 2 -11.38 11.79 -53.36
C LYS A 2 -10.95 10.44 -52.78
N ARG A 3 -9.67 10.32 -52.39
CA ARG A 3 -9.19 9.22 -51.53
C ARG A 3 -9.78 9.44 -50.14
N TYR A 4 -10.73 8.59 -49.76
CA TYR A 4 -11.13 8.45 -48.37
C TYR A 4 -9.96 7.82 -47.62
N ILE A 5 -9.33 8.61 -46.76
CA ILE A 5 -8.43 8.10 -45.73
C ILE A 5 -9.30 7.28 -44.79
N VAL A 6 -9.12 5.96 -44.83
CA VAL A 6 -9.65 5.05 -43.82
C VAL A 6 -9.07 5.51 -42.49
N GLN A 7 -9.92 6.05 -41.62
CA GLN A 7 -9.59 6.27 -40.22
C GLN A 7 -9.25 4.91 -39.63
N ASP A 8 -7.97 4.69 -39.33
CA ASP A 8 -7.55 3.57 -38.51
C ASP A 8 -8.36 3.60 -37.21
N ALA A 9 -9.26 2.64 -37.06
CA ALA A 9 -10.02 2.45 -35.85
C ALA A 9 -9.02 2.30 -34.69
N TYR A 10 -9.01 3.29 -33.79
CA TYR A 10 -8.19 3.27 -32.58
C TYR A 10 -8.64 2.06 -31.74
N HIS A 11 -8.02 0.90 -31.94
CA HIS A 11 -8.21 -0.28 -31.11
C HIS A 11 -7.21 -0.15 -29.96
N PRO A 12 -7.61 0.33 -28.76
CA PRO A 12 -6.71 0.34 -27.64
C PRO A 12 -6.29 -1.11 -27.40
N SER A 13 -5.00 -1.40 -27.55
CA SER A 13 -4.48 -2.73 -27.25
C SER A 13 -4.96 -3.13 -25.84
N ILE A 14 -5.34 -4.40 -25.65
CA ILE A 14 -5.82 -4.94 -24.37
C ILE A 14 -4.87 -4.56 -23.22
N ARG A 15 -3.56 -4.49 -23.53
CA ARG A 15 -2.50 -3.99 -22.66
C ARG A 15 -2.72 -2.54 -22.19
N ASN A 16 -3.09 -1.61 -23.07
CA ASN A 16 -3.35 -0.20 -22.71
C ASN A 16 -4.62 -0.05 -21.88
N TRP A 17 -5.65 -0.84 -22.15
CA TRP A 17 -6.88 -0.87 -21.34
C TRP A 17 -6.62 -1.43 -19.93
N LEU A 18 -5.92 -2.57 -19.82
CA LEU A 18 -5.51 -3.14 -18.53
C LEU A 18 -4.66 -2.16 -17.72
N GLN A 19 -3.75 -1.45 -18.38
CA GLN A 19 -2.88 -0.47 -17.74
C GLN A 19 -3.63 0.77 -17.26
N LYS A 20 -4.67 1.21 -17.97
CA LYS A 20 -5.53 2.33 -17.57
C LYS A 20 -6.40 1.96 -16.36
N ASN A 21 -6.90 0.73 -16.33
CA ASN A 21 -7.85 0.27 -15.31
C ASN A 21 -7.22 -0.44 -14.12
N TRP A 22 -5.88 -0.57 -14.07
CA TRP A 22 -5.22 -1.44 -13.10
C TRP A 22 -5.41 -1.04 -11.63
N VAL A 23 -5.70 0.24 -11.37
CA VAL A 23 -6.02 0.73 -10.03
C VAL A 23 -7.35 0.15 -9.52
N HIS A 24 -8.30 -0.17 -10.41
CA HIS A 24 -9.56 -0.82 -10.05
C HIS A 24 -9.36 -2.23 -9.49
N PHE A 25 -8.36 -2.97 -9.98
CA PHE A 25 -8.01 -4.27 -9.41
C PHE A 25 -7.51 -4.16 -7.96
N VAL A 26 -6.89 -3.03 -7.58
CA VAL A 26 -6.49 -2.82 -6.19
C VAL A 26 -7.69 -2.56 -5.29
N HIS A 27 -8.74 -1.91 -5.79
CA HIS A 27 -9.98 -1.77 -5.02
C HIS A 27 -10.63 -3.13 -4.77
N LEU A 28 -10.65 -4.00 -5.77
CA LEU A 28 -11.13 -5.37 -5.62
C LEU A 28 -10.26 -6.18 -4.64
N ALA A 29 -8.94 -6.14 -4.80
CA ALA A 29 -8.00 -6.83 -3.91
C ALA A 29 -8.07 -6.30 -2.47
N GLY A 30 -8.25 -4.98 -2.31
CA GLY A 30 -8.44 -4.34 -1.01
C GLY A 30 -9.77 -4.72 -0.36
N LEU A 31 -10.83 -4.96 -1.11
CA LEU A 31 -12.12 -5.38 -0.57
C LEU A 31 -12.25 -6.89 -0.38
N ALA A 32 -11.38 -7.70 -0.99
CA ALA A 32 -11.44 -9.15 -0.92
C ALA A 32 -11.44 -9.70 0.53
N PRO A 33 -10.59 -9.23 1.47
CA PRO A 33 -10.65 -9.71 2.86
C PRO A 33 -12.01 -9.43 3.53
N LEU A 34 -12.62 -8.28 3.25
CA LEU A 34 -13.94 -7.92 3.77
C LEU A 34 -15.04 -8.79 3.15
N ALA A 35 -14.97 -9.07 1.85
CA ALA A 35 -15.90 -9.96 1.15
C ALA A 35 -15.83 -11.40 1.69
N LEU A 36 -14.61 -11.91 1.94
CA LEU A 36 -14.41 -13.22 2.56
C LEU A 36 -14.96 -13.26 3.99
N LEU A 37 -14.77 -12.19 4.77
CA LEU A 37 -15.36 -12.09 6.11
C LEU A 37 -16.89 -12.09 6.08
N ALA A 38 -17.49 -11.36 5.14
CA ALA A 38 -18.94 -11.36 4.95
C ALA A 38 -19.45 -12.75 4.54
N TRP A 39 -18.73 -13.43 3.65
CA TRP A 39 -19.04 -14.81 3.25
C TRP A 39 -18.97 -15.77 4.44
N ASP A 40 -17.91 -15.72 5.25
CA ASP A 40 -17.75 -16.57 6.43
C ASP A 40 -18.88 -16.32 7.44
N ALA A 41 -19.28 -15.06 7.64
CA ALA A 41 -20.38 -14.68 8.52
C ALA A 41 -21.75 -15.19 8.02
N LEU A 42 -22.02 -15.07 6.72
CA LEU A 42 -23.29 -15.51 6.12
C LEU A 42 -23.44 -17.04 6.11
N ASN A 43 -22.34 -17.77 6.01
CA ASN A 43 -22.36 -19.24 5.98
C ASN A 43 -22.20 -19.89 7.36
N GLY A 44 -22.19 -19.10 8.45
CA GLY A 44 -22.00 -19.62 9.80
C GLY A 44 -20.63 -20.24 10.05
N ASN A 45 -19.62 -19.94 9.21
CA ASN A 45 -18.25 -20.44 9.32
C ASN A 45 -17.39 -19.63 10.29
N LEU A 46 -18.01 -18.82 11.14
CA LEU A 46 -17.29 -18.11 12.20
C LEU A 46 -16.84 -19.11 13.25
N THR A 47 -15.65 -18.89 13.81
CA THR A 47 -15.13 -19.72 14.90
C THR A 47 -15.98 -19.54 16.17
N ILE A 48 -15.71 -20.37 17.20
CA ILE A 48 -16.36 -20.30 18.51
C ILE A 48 -16.31 -18.88 19.11
N ASN A 49 -15.27 -18.09 18.78
CA ASN A 49 -15.18 -16.68 19.14
C ASN A 49 -15.20 -15.78 17.88
N PRO A 50 -16.38 -15.35 17.42
CA PRO A 50 -16.53 -14.61 16.17
C PRO A 50 -15.86 -13.22 16.22
N ILE A 51 -15.93 -12.52 17.36
CA ILE A 51 -15.31 -11.20 17.52
C ILE A 51 -13.80 -11.33 17.41
N GLN A 52 -13.20 -12.29 18.11
CA GLN A 52 -11.76 -12.56 18.01
C GLN A 52 -11.34 -12.89 16.57
N TYR A 53 -12.13 -13.70 15.85
CA TYR A 53 -11.87 -14.01 14.45
C TYR A 53 -11.88 -12.75 13.57
N LEU A 54 -12.89 -11.90 13.70
CA LEU A 54 -12.98 -10.64 12.97
C LEU A 54 -11.78 -9.72 13.27
N THR A 55 -11.43 -9.57 14.55
CA THR A 55 -10.28 -8.78 15.00
C THR A 55 -8.98 -9.29 14.37
N GLN A 56 -8.72 -10.60 14.40
CA GLN A 56 -7.51 -11.19 13.81
C GLN A 56 -7.45 -11.03 12.30
N ARG A 57 -8.55 -11.28 11.59
CA ARG A 57 -8.61 -11.20 10.12
C ARG A 57 -8.43 -9.79 9.61
N THR A 58 -9.07 -8.81 10.24
CA THR A 58 -8.91 -7.39 9.89
C THR A 58 -7.52 -6.87 10.22
N GLY A 59 -6.96 -7.26 11.38
CA GLY A 59 -5.58 -6.92 11.74
C GLY A 59 -4.55 -7.50 10.76
N TYR A 60 -4.71 -8.75 10.37
CA TYR A 60 -3.82 -9.39 9.37
C TYR A 60 -3.93 -8.73 8.00
N ALA A 61 -5.16 -8.44 7.53
CA ALA A 61 -5.37 -7.72 6.28
C ALA A 61 -4.70 -6.34 6.29
N ALA A 62 -4.81 -5.59 7.40
CA ALA A 62 -4.16 -4.30 7.56
C ALA A 62 -2.64 -4.40 7.36
N ILE A 63 -1.98 -5.35 8.04
CA ILE A 63 -0.53 -5.55 7.95
C ILE A 63 -0.12 -5.92 6.53
N ILE A 64 -0.79 -6.87 5.89
CA ILE A 64 -0.46 -7.30 4.53
C ILE A 64 -0.57 -6.14 3.55
N LEU A 65 -1.65 -5.36 3.59
CA LEU A 65 -1.85 -4.22 2.70
C LEU A 65 -0.81 -3.12 2.93
N LEU A 66 -0.45 -2.85 4.19
CA LEU A 66 0.65 -1.94 4.53
C LEU A 66 1.99 -2.44 3.98
N VAL A 67 2.31 -3.73 4.14
CA VAL A 67 3.54 -4.34 3.62
C VAL A 67 3.57 -4.28 2.09
N VAL A 68 2.47 -4.61 1.40
CA VAL A 68 2.35 -4.51 -0.06
C VAL A 68 2.58 -3.06 -0.52
N SER A 69 2.06 -2.07 0.21
CA SER A 69 2.36 -0.66 -0.06
C SER A 69 3.86 -0.38 0.07
N LEU A 70 4.55 -1.01 1.02
CA LEU A 70 6.00 -0.89 1.19
C LEU A 70 6.78 -1.57 0.06
N VAL A 71 6.29 -2.69 -0.48
CA VAL A 71 6.93 -3.41 -1.60
C VAL A 71 6.95 -2.59 -2.89
N CYS A 72 5.91 -1.78 -3.14
CA CYS A 72 5.75 -1.03 -4.40
C CYS A 72 6.98 -0.20 -4.81
N THR A 73 7.70 0.39 -3.84
CA THR A 73 8.85 1.25 -4.10
C THR A 73 10.12 0.48 -4.50
N PRO A 74 10.67 -0.44 -3.68
CA PRO A 74 11.83 -1.24 -4.08
C PRO A 74 11.54 -2.05 -5.36
N LEU A 75 10.32 -2.57 -5.51
CA LEU A 75 9.94 -3.27 -6.74
C LEU A 75 10.04 -2.37 -7.98
N SER A 76 9.63 -1.10 -7.89
CA SER A 76 9.77 -0.14 -9.00
C SER A 76 11.23 0.21 -9.32
N VAL A 77 12.14 0.15 -8.32
CA VAL A 77 13.57 0.43 -8.50
C VAL A 77 14.24 -0.75 -9.21
N VAL A 78 13.99 -1.97 -8.74
CA VAL A 78 14.57 -3.20 -9.28
C VAL A 78 14.03 -3.48 -10.69
N SER A 79 12.70 -3.47 -10.88
CA SER A 79 12.09 -3.75 -12.19
C SER A 79 12.14 -2.59 -13.18
N GLY A 80 12.38 -1.36 -12.71
CA GLY A 80 12.23 -0.15 -13.52
C GLY A 80 10.80 0.25 -13.86
N TRP A 81 9.79 -0.54 -13.48
CA TRP A 81 8.41 -0.28 -13.81
C TRP A 81 7.79 0.75 -12.85
N LYS A 82 7.91 2.04 -13.21
CA LYS A 82 7.45 3.16 -12.39
C LYS A 82 5.94 3.16 -12.12
N ARG A 83 5.11 2.48 -12.93
CA ARG A 83 3.65 2.45 -12.74
C ARG A 83 3.25 1.69 -11.46
N ILE A 84 4.08 0.79 -10.94
CA ILE A 84 3.83 0.12 -9.66
C ILE A 84 3.66 1.13 -8.52
N LEU A 85 4.29 2.30 -8.61
CA LEU A 85 4.18 3.36 -7.62
C LEU A 85 2.76 3.94 -7.50
N THR A 86 1.91 3.79 -8.52
CA THR A 86 0.50 4.24 -8.45
C THR A 86 -0.32 3.41 -7.48
N LEU A 87 0.07 2.15 -7.23
CA LEU A 87 -0.62 1.26 -6.29
C LEU A 87 -0.27 1.49 -4.82
N ARG A 88 0.85 2.16 -4.56
CA ARG A 88 1.31 2.41 -3.19
C ARG A 88 0.24 3.11 -2.34
N ARG A 89 -0.41 4.12 -2.91
CA ARG A 89 -1.42 4.93 -2.22
C ARG A 89 -2.68 4.12 -1.87
N PRO A 90 -3.37 3.45 -2.82
CA PRO A 90 -4.57 2.70 -2.49
C PRO A 90 -4.29 1.56 -1.49
N PHE A 91 -3.19 0.81 -1.63
CA PHE A 91 -2.83 -0.21 -0.63
C PHE A 91 -2.61 0.38 0.77
N GLY A 92 -1.93 1.53 0.87
CA GLY A 92 -1.76 2.20 2.17
C GLY A 92 -3.07 2.66 2.79
N LEU A 93 -4.02 3.16 1.98
CA LEU A 93 -5.35 3.57 2.44
C LEU A 93 -6.20 2.38 2.89
N TYR A 94 -6.19 1.26 2.14
CA TYR A 94 -6.86 0.04 2.59
C TYR A 94 -6.21 -0.53 3.85
N GLY A 95 -4.88 -0.49 3.95
CA GLY A 95 -4.17 -0.87 5.17
C GLY A 95 -4.64 -0.07 6.39
N PHE A 96 -4.77 1.25 6.26
CA PHE A 96 -5.36 2.09 7.32
C PHE A 96 -6.84 1.77 7.57
N PHE A 97 -7.64 1.58 6.52
CA PHE A 97 -9.05 1.23 6.66
C PHE A 97 -9.23 -0.04 7.50
N TYR A 98 -8.48 -1.11 7.21
CA TYR A 98 -8.55 -2.33 8.01
C TYR A 98 -7.97 -2.16 9.42
N ALA A 99 -6.96 -1.30 9.61
CA ALA A 99 -6.45 -0.99 10.95
C ALA A 99 -7.50 -0.23 11.79
N ALA A 100 -8.24 0.70 11.18
CA ALA A 100 -9.34 1.41 11.81
C ALA A 100 -10.51 0.46 12.09
N LEU A 101 -10.83 -0.44 11.16
CA LEU A 101 -11.85 -1.47 11.36
C LEU A 101 -11.47 -2.44 12.48
N HIS A 102 -10.20 -2.85 12.55
CA HIS A 102 -9.66 -3.67 13.64
C HIS A 102 -9.82 -2.98 15.00
N MET A 103 -9.49 -1.69 15.09
CA MET A 103 -9.70 -0.89 16.29
C MET A 103 -11.19 -0.74 16.62
N LEU A 104 -12.05 -0.56 15.62
CA LEU A 104 -13.49 -0.44 15.80
C LEU A 104 -14.12 -1.74 16.32
N ILE A 105 -13.67 -2.89 15.83
CA ILE A 105 -14.12 -4.20 16.34
C ILE A 105 -13.72 -4.34 17.81
N PHE A 106 -12.47 -4.01 18.15
CA PHE A 106 -12.00 -4.00 19.53
C PHE A 106 -12.85 -3.06 20.41
N THR A 107 -12.97 -1.78 20.06
CA THR A 107 -13.66 -0.83 20.95
C THR A 107 -15.18 -1.01 20.98
N ALA A 108 -15.82 -1.24 19.83
CA ALA A 108 -17.27 -1.27 19.73
C ALA A 108 -17.87 -2.66 19.92
N LEU A 109 -17.28 -3.71 19.33
CA LEU A 109 -17.85 -5.06 19.40
C LEU A 109 -17.36 -5.84 20.62
N ASP A 110 -16.06 -5.78 20.93
CA ASP A 110 -15.49 -6.53 22.06
C ASP A 110 -15.79 -5.84 23.40
N PHE A 111 -15.67 -4.51 23.46
CA PHE A 111 -15.85 -3.73 24.70
C PHE A 111 -17.13 -2.89 24.77
N GLY A 112 -17.99 -2.92 23.73
CA GLY A 112 -19.28 -2.21 23.77
C GLY A 112 -19.16 -0.69 23.93
N LEU A 113 -18.05 -0.08 23.51
CA LEU A 113 -17.70 1.33 23.72
C LEU A 113 -17.59 1.75 25.21
N ASN A 114 -17.34 0.80 26.10
CA ASN A 114 -17.06 1.08 27.51
C ASN A 114 -15.67 1.76 27.66
N ILE A 115 -15.65 3.09 27.60
CA ILE A 115 -14.41 3.88 27.59
C ILE A 115 -13.49 3.61 28.79
N PRO A 116 -13.98 3.52 30.04
CA PRO A 116 -13.13 3.16 31.18
C PRO A 116 -12.42 1.81 30.99
N LEU A 117 -13.16 0.79 30.57
CA LEU A 117 -12.61 -0.55 30.40
C LEU A 117 -11.62 -0.62 29.23
N ILE A 118 -11.93 0.07 28.12
CA ILE A 118 -11.02 0.19 26.97
C ILE A 118 -9.71 0.89 27.38
N ALA A 119 -9.80 1.99 28.13
CA ALA A 119 -8.63 2.73 28.58
C ALA A 119 -7.75 1.89 29.51
N GLN A 120 -8.36 1.17 30.44
CA GLN A 120 -7.67 0.23 31.32
C GLN A 120 -6.95 -0.86 30.51
N GLU A 121 -7.65 -1.48 29.58
CA GLU A 121 -7.13 -2.55 28.74
C GLU A 121 -5.94 -2.09 27.87
N ILE A 122 -6.02 -0.89 27.28
CA ILE A 122 -4.92 -0.28 26.51
C ILE A 122 -3.70 -0.02 27.40
N ALA A 123 -3.92 0.44 28.64
CA ALA A 123 -2.85 0.77 29.58
C ALA A 123 -2.15 -0.49 30.13
N GLU A 124 -2.91 -1.55 30.41
CA GLU A 124 -2.39 -2.78 30.99
C GLU A 124 -1.68 -3.66 29.95
N LYS A 125 -2.17 -3.69 28.70
CA LYS A 125 -1.66 -4.60 27.67
C LYS A 125 -0.71 -3.89 26.72
N ARG A 126 0.59 -4.11 26.94
CA ARG A 126 1.70 -3.54 26.14
C ARG A 126 1.51 -3.70 24.62
N TYR A 127 1.02 -4.85 24.16
CA TYR A 127 0.78 -5.06 22.73
C TYR A 127 -0.33 -4.13 22.20
N ILE A 128 -1.41 -3.92 22.95
CA ILE A 128 -2.49 -3.01 22.55
C ILE A 128 -1.99 -1.57 22.49
N LEU A 129 -1.19 -1.13 23.47
CA LEU A 129 -0.55 0.19 23.44
C LEU A 129 0.28 0.40 22.17
N VAL A 130 1.10 -0.59 21.79
CA VAL A 130 1.90 -0.54 20.54
C VAL A 130 1.02 -0.48 19.30
N GLY A 131 -0.08 -1.22 19.27
CA GLY A 131 -1.07 -1.18 18.19
C GLY A 131 -1.74 0.18 18.06
N ALA A 132 -2.15 0.77 19.19
CA ALA A 132 -2.74 2.11 19.23
C ALA A 132 -1.75 3.18 18.75
N MET A 133 -0.48 3.12 19.16
CA MET A 133 0.56 4.01 18.65
C MET A 133 0.77 3.87 17.14
N ALA A 134 0.79 2.64 16.61
CA ALA A 134 0.88 2.41 15.18
C ALA A 134 -0.31 3.05 14.43
N LEU A 135 -1.54 2.89 14.93
CA LEU A 135 -2.74 3.49 14.35
C LEU A 135 -2.68 5.02 14.38
N LEU A 136 -2.26 5.61 15.51
CA LEU A 136 -2.08 7.06 15.66
C LEU A 136 -1.08 7.62 14.67
N LEU A 137 0.02 6.90 14.39
CA LEU A 137 0.97 7.29 13.36
C LEU A 137 0.40 7.16 11.94
N LEU A 138 -0.44 6.16 11.68
CA LEU A 138 -1.06 5.95 10.36
C LEU A 138 -2.18 6.96 10.06
N ALA A 139 -2.92 7.43 11.08
CA ALA A 139 -4.02 8.36 10.92
C ALA A 139 -3.67 9.64 10.12
N PRO A 140 -2.63 10.42 10.46
CA PRO A 140 -2.28 11.61 9.70
C PRO A 140 -1.81 11.27 8.28
N LEU A 141 -1.25 10.08 8.03
CA LEU A 141 -0.86 9.63 6.70
C LEU A 141 -2.08 9.37 5.82
N ALA A 142 -3.12 8.76 6.39
CA ALA A 142 -4.37 8.52 5.68
C ALA A 142 -5.10 9.84 5.37
N LEU A 143 -5.21 10.73 6.36
CA LEU A 143 -5.86 12.03 6.22
C LEU A 143 -5.17 12.93 5.18
N THR A 144 -3.84 12.92 5.15
CA THR A 144 -3.04 13.72 4.21
C THR A 144 -2.74 13.01 2.88
N SER A 145 -3.47 11.93 2.58
CA SER A 145 -3.30 11.16 1.34
C SER A 145 -3.91 11.85 0.12
N THR A 146 -4.71 12.91 0.27
CA THR A 146 -5.35 13.59 -0.88
C THR A 146 -4.36 14.48 -1.66
N LYS A 147 -4.68 14.75 -2.93
CA LYS A 147 -3.86 15.62 -3.79
C LYS A 147 -3.77 17.05 -3.23
N GLU A 148 -4.84 17.53 -2.60
CA GLU A 148 -4.90 18.87 -2.00
C GLU A 148 -3.94 19.00 -0.83
N TRP A 149 -3.95 18.04 0.12
CA TRP A 149 -3.02 18.01 1.24
C TRP A 149 -1.56 17.87 0.78
N GLN A 150 -1.31 17.09 -0.28
CA GLN A 150 0.03 16.96 -0.86
C GLN A 150 0.55 18.30 -1.44
N ARG A 151 -0.32 19.09 -2.09
CA ARG A 151 0.04 20.42 -2.59
C ARG A 151 0.26 21.40 -1.44
N TRP A 152 -0.61 21.38 -0.42
CA TRP A 152 -0.56 22.30 0.70
C TRP A 152 0.69 22.10 1.60
N LEU A 153 1.03 20.86 1.95
CA LEU A 153 2.18 20.58 2.84
C LEU A 153 3.54 20.60 2.12
N GLY A 154 3.56 20.46 0.79
CA GLY A 154 4.78 20.47 -0.02
C GLY A 154 5.88 19.52 0.50
N ARG A 155 6.99 20.08 1.00
CA ARG A 155 8.14 19.31 1.49
C ARG A 155 7.85 18.57 2.81
N SER A 156 7.01 19.14 3.67
CA SER A 156 6.63 18.54 4.96
C SER A 156 5.79 17.28 4.78
N TRP A 157 5.03 17.17 3.68
CA TRP A 157 4.26 15.97 3.34
C TRP A 157 5.14 14.71 3.27
N LYS A 158 6.31 14.84 2.65
CA LYS A 158 7.29 13.75 2.58
C LYS A 158 7.84 13.38 3.95
N ARG A 159 8.04 14.37 4.84
CA ARG A 159 8.52 14.13 6.21
C ARG A 159 7.47 13.37 7.02
N LEU A 160 6.22 13.82 6.94
CA LEU A 160 5.07 13.17 7.58
C LEU A 160 4.94 11.72 7.11
N HIS A 161 4.97 11.49 5.79
CA HIS A 161 4.83 10.13 5.24
C HIS A 161 6.01 9.19 5.55
N ARG A 162 7.12 9.68 6.11
CA ARG A 162 8.18 8.79 6.65
C ARG A 162 7.77 8.10 7.95
N LEU A 163 6.73 8.58 8.64
CA LEU A 163 6.20 7.89 9.83
C LEU A 163 5.76 6.46 9.52
N VAL A 164 5.45 6.13 8.25
CA VAL A 164 5.15 4.75 7.84
C VAL A 164 6.31 3.78 8.13
N TYR A 165 7.56 4.28 8.16
CA TYR A 165 8.74 3.47 8.48
C TYR A 165 8.85 3.15 9.97
N LEU A 166 8.11 3.86 10.81
CA LEU A 166 7.96 3.54 12.23
C LEU A 166 6.65 2.78 12.49
N ALA A 167 5.56 3.21 11.88
CA ALA A 167 4.24 2.65 12.08
C ALA A 167 4.14 1.17 11.65
N VAL A 168 4.73 0.78 10.51
CA VAL A 168 4.67 -0.62 10.04
C VAL A 168 5.48 -1.54 10.96
N PRO A 169 6.73 -1.24 11.36
CA PRO A 169 7.42 -2.03 12.39
C PRO A 169 6.65 -2.14 13.69
N LEU A 170 6.05 -1.05 14.20
CA LEU A 170 5.20 -1.11 15.39
C LEU A 170 4.01 -2.05 15.20
N ALA A 171 3.35 -2.02 14.04
CA ALA A 171 2.26 -2.95 13.73
C ALA A 171 2.73 -4.43 13.72
N ILE A 172 3.94 -4.71 13.23
CA ILE A 172 4.52 -6.06 13.29
C ILE A 172 4.83 -6.47 14.73
N VAL A 173 5.38 -5.56 15.55
CA VAL A 173 5.65 -5.83 16.98
C VAL A 173 4.35 -6.08 17.75
N HIS A 174 3.31 -5.26 17.51
CA HIS A 174 1.97 -5.47 18.04
C HIS A 174 1.45 -6.88 17.70
N TYR A 175 1.57 -7.28 16.43
CA TYR A 175 1.14 -8.61 15.98
C TYR A 175 1.96 -9.73 16.61
N ALA A 176 3.28 -9.57 16.71
CA ALA A 176 4.16 -10.55 17.33
C ALA A 176 3.84 -10.78 18.81
N TRP A 177 3.61 -9.70 19.57
CA TRP A 177 3.28 -9.78 21.00
C TRP A 177 1.84 -10.23 21.28
N ALA A 178 0.93 -10.02 20.34
CA ALA A 178 -0.44 -10.51 20.47
C ALA A 178 -0.54 -12.04 20.35
N GLN A 179 0.42 -12.68 19.66
CA GLN A 179 0.42 -14.13 19.46
C GLN A 179 1.03 -14.88 20.64
N LYS A 180 0.30 -15.87 21.14
CA LYS A 180 0.69 -16.66 22.31
C LYS A 180 1.56 -17.88 21.98
N SER A 181 1.46 -18.44 20.78
CA SER A 181 2.09 -19.74 20.44
C SER A 181 2.80 -19.79 19.09
N ASP A 182 2.28 -19.13 18.04
CA ASP A 182 2.92 -19.13 16.72
C ASP A 182 3.36 -17.72 16.29
N ILE A 183 4.66 -17.46 16.44
CA ILE A 183 5.30 -16.20 16.05
C ILE A 183 5.94 -16.25 14.64
N ARG A 184 5.82 -17.35 13.90
CA ARG A 184 6.48 -17.54 12.59
C ARG A 184 6.02 -16.49 11.58
N GLN A 185 4.71 -16.26 11.47
CA GLN A 185 4.15 -15.28 10.54
C GLN A 185 4.61 -13.84 10.86
N PRO A 186 4.51 -13.35 12.13
CA PRO A 186 5.08 -12.06 12.51
C PRO A 186 6.57 -11.94 12.19
N LEU A 187 7.37 -12.99 12.42
CA LEU A 187 8.81 -12.98 12.14
C LEU A 187 9.11 -12.87 10.65
N ILE A 188 8.43 -13.66 9.82
CA ILE A 188 8.60 -13.60 8.35
C ILE A 188 8.27 -12.19 7.84
N LEU A 189 7.15 -11.62 8.29
CA LEU A 189 6.77 -10.25 7.94
C LEU A 189 7.75 -9.22 8.47
N GLY A 190 8.29 -9.40 9.68
CA GLY A 190 9.30 -8.54 10.28
C GLY A 190 10.60 -8.53 9.48
N VAL A 191 11.12 -9.71 9.10
CA VAL A 191 12.31 -9.83 8.23
C VAL A 191 12.04 -9.17 6.88
N LEU A 192 10.88 -9.44 6.27
CA LEU A 192 10.50 -8.83 5.00
C LEU A 192 10.48 -7.30 5.11
N VAL A 193 9.84 -6.74 6.14
CA VAL A 193 9.79 -5.28 6.37
C VAL A 193 11.21 -4.73 6.59
N ALA A 194 12.06 -5.40 7.37
CA ALA A 194 13.45 -4.99 7.58
C ALA A 194 14.21 -4.90 6.25
N VAL A 195 14.14 -5.94 5.41
CA VAL A 195 14.75 -5.95 4.07
C VAL A 195 14.19 -4.82 3.21
N LEU A 196 12.87 -4.62 3.20
CA LEU A 196 12.22 -3.55 2.44
C LEU A 196 12.68 -2.16 2.89
N LEU A 197 12.90 -1.94 4.19
CA LEU A 197 13.40 -0.67 4.73
C LEU A 197 14.88 -0.45 4.35
N ILE A 198 15.70 -1.50 4.40
CA ILE A 198 17.11 -1.45 3.96
C ILE A 198 17.19 -1.08 2.48
N LEU A 199 16.43 -1.74 1.60
CA LEU A 199 16.36 -1.42 0.16
C LEU A 199 15.92 0.02 -0.14
N ARG A 200 15.35 0.71 0.85
CA ARG A 200 14.90 2.10 0.70
C ARG A 200 15.95 3.14 1.07
N LEU A 201 17.07 2.73 1.65
CA LEU A 201 18.20 3.63 1.92
C LEU A 201 18.73 4.22 0.60
N PRO A 202 18.98 5.54 0.54
CA PRO A 202 19.36 6.21 -0.71
C PRO A 202 20.66 5.67 -1.31
N VAL A 203 21.58 5.19 -0.46
CA VAL A 203 22.84 4.57 -0.87
C VAL A 203 22.58 3.30 -1.68
N ILE A 204 21.72 2.41 -1.18
CA ILE A 204 21.39 1.13 -1.83
C ILE A 204 20.61 1.37 -3.12
N ARG A 205 19.65 2.30 -3.12
CA ARG A 205 18.89 2.64 -4.34
C ARG A 205 19.78 3.15 -5.47
N ARG A 206 20.71 4.05 -5.17
CA ARG A 206 21.66 4.58 -6.17
C ARG A 206 22.53 3.47 -6.75
N GLY A 207 23.00 2.54 -5.92
CA GLY A 207 23.78 1.37 -6.37
C GLY A 207 23.00 0.48 -7.34
N ILE A 208 21.72 0.18 -7.03
CA ILE A 208 20.86 -0.64 -7.90
C ILE A 208 20.59 0.06 -9.24
N GLU A 209 20.28 1.36 -9.21
CA GLU A 209 20.01 2.12 -10.43
C GLU A 209 21.24 2.24 -11.34
N VAL A 210 22.43 2.44 -10.77
CA VAL A 210 23.70 2.48 -11.53
C VAL A 210 23.97 1.12 -12.18
N ARG A 211 23.85 0.02 -11.42
CA ARG A 211 24.03 -1.34 -11.96
C ARG A 211 23.04 -1.67 -13.08
N ARG A 212 21.78 -1.26 -12.93
CA ARG A 212 20.77 -1.51 -13.97
C ARG A 212 21.05 -0.73 -15.26
N ARG A 213 21.49 0.52 -15.14
CA ARG A 213 21.92 1.33 -16.30
C ARG A 213 23.15 0.73 -16.99
N ALA A 214 24.10 0.20 -16.22
CA ALA A 214 25.27 -0.49 -16.73
C ALA A 214 24.92 -1.84 -17.42
N SER A 215 23.84 -2.51 -17.00
CA SER A 215 23.41 -3.80 -17.56
C SER A 215 22.57 -3.66 -18.84
N GLY A 216 22.36 -2.44 -19.36
CA GLY A 216 21.56 -2.22 -20.58
C GLY A 216 20.03 -2.29 -20.39
N ASP A 217 19.53 -2.62 -19.20
CA ASP A 217 18.11 -2.68 -18.83
C ASP A 217 17.45 -1.28 -18.66
N ALA A 218 17.93 -0.29 -19.41
CA ALA A 218 17.26 0.98 -19.53
C ALA A 218 15.91 0.74 -20.20
N PRO A 219 14.79 1.29 -19.68
CA PRO A 219 13.51 1.12 -20.36
C PRO A 219 13.65 1.71 -21.75
N ALA A 220 13.26 0.95 -22.78
CA ALA A 220 13.09 1.47 -24.13
C ALA A 220 12.22 2.73 -24.02
N VAL A 221 12.86 3.89 -24.15
CA VAL A 221 12.17 5.15 -24.30
C VAL A 221 11.46 5.03 -25.64
N ASP A 222 10.14 4.98 -25.58
CA ASP A 222 9.27 4.95 -26.75
C ASP A 222 9.74 6.00 -27.76
N GLY A 223 10.31 5.54 -28.86
CA GLY A 223 10.99 6.35 -29.88
C GLY A 223 10.04 7.18 -30.73
N SER A 224 8.74 7.21 -30.43
CA SER A 224 7.72 7.85 -31.25
C SER A 224 7.73 9.39 -31.23
N GLN A 225 8.69 10.05 -30.56
CA GLN A 225 8.74 11.53 -30.46
C GLN A 225 9.99 12.18 -31.07
N ARG A 226 10.82 11.46 -31.82
CA ARG A 226 12.04 12.04 -32.43
C ARG A 226 11.95 12.41 -33.91
N THR A 227 10.82 12.25 -34.57
CA THR A 227 10.66 12.60 -36.00
C THR A 227 9.58 13.64 -36.23
N SER A 228 9.86 14.91 -35.93
CA SER A 228 9.15 16.04 -36.57
C SER A 228 9.84 17.40 -36.49
N ALA A 229 10.94 17.57 -35.75
CA ALA A 229 11.68 18.83 -35.70
C ALA A 229 12.90 18.80 -36.63
N GLY A 230 12.66 18.67 -37.94
CA GLY A 230 13.71 18.71 -38.96
C GLY A 230 13.13 19.14 -40.29
N GLY A 231 12.96 20.45 -40.50
CA GLY A 231 12.50 20.98 -41.78
C GLY A 231 11.83 22.33 -41.70
N ALA A 232 12.56 23.39 -41.33
CA ALA A 232 12.21 24.74 -41.73
C ALA A 232 13.48 25.44 -42.22
N SER A 233 13.66 25.32 -43.52
CA SER A 233 14.69 25.90 -44.36
C SER A 233 14.74 27.42 -44.23
N ARG A 234 15.97 27.95 -44.17
CA ARG A 234 16.33 29.29 -44.63
C ARG A 234 15.63 29.61 -45.95
N THR A 235 15.02 30.79 -46.06
CA THR A 235 15.08 31.63 -47.27
C THR A 235 14.82 33.08 -46.89
N ARG A 236 15.85 33.89 -47.14
CA ARG A 236 15.95 35.33 -47.44
C ARG A 236 14.99 36.32 -46.78
#